data_AF-A0A2A6M681-F1
#
_entry.id   AF-A0A2A6M681-F1
#
_cell.length_a   1.000
_cell.length_b   1.000
_cell.length_c   1.000
_cell.angle_alpha   90.00
_cell.angle_beta   90.00
_cell.angle_gamma   90.00
#
_symmetry.space_group_name_H-M   'P 1'
#
loop_
_entity.id
_entity.type
_entity.pdbx_description
1 polymer ?
#
loop_
_entity_poly.entity_id
_entity_poly.type
_entity_poly.pdbx_seq_one_letter_code
_entity_poly.pdbx_strand_id
1 'polypeptide(L)' 'MTTDIRNATFYVLEQDDPSTPTDAIPVSFEEAFEEAEKLTASGRAVHVFYTEEATQMQLTRFAEAGIRTSLAPQG' A
#
# COMPACT_ATOMS: atom_id res chain seq x y z
N MET A 1 -21.01 11.28 16.70
CA MET A 1 -20.12 10.12 16.86
C MET A 1 -19.41 9.92 15.54
N THR A 2 -18.09 9.83 15.63
CA THR A 2 -17.08 10.05 14.59
C THR A 2 -17.29 9.14 13.39
N THR A 3 -17.26 9.73 12.19
CA THR A 3 -17.37 9.09 10.88
C THR A 3 -16.66 7.75 10.84
N ASP A 4 -17.38 6.68 10.49
CA ASP A 4 -16.83 5.39 10.07
C ASP A 4 -15.71 5.61 9.05
N ILE A 5 -14.47 5.56 9.53
CA ILE A 5 -13.29 5.51 8.68
C ILE A 5 -13.31 4.10 8.09
N ARG A 6 -13.92 3.96 6.92
CA ARG A 6 -13.69 2.81 6.02
C ARG A 6 -12.18 2.60 5.97
N ASN A 7 -11.72 1.54 6.61
CA ASN A 7 -10.33 1.42 6.99
C ASN A 7 -9.58 0.89 5.75
N ALA A 8 -9.17 1.84 4.90
CA ALA A 8 -8.41 1.55 3.70
C ALA A 8 -7.26 0.60 4.04
N THR A 9 -7.33 -0.59 3.47
CA THR A 9 -6.35 -1.63 3.70
C THR A 9 -5.32 -1.60 2.59
N PHE A 10 -4.04 -1.65 2.97
CA PHE A 10 -2.89 -1.64 2.08
C PHE A 10 -2.03 -2.88 2.28
N TYR A 11 -1.31 -3.26 1.24
CA TYR A 11 -0.39 -4.40 1.24
C TYR A 11 0.90 -3.96 0.57
N VAL A 12 2.03 -4.10 1.26
CA VAL A 12 3.34 -3.71 0.74
C VAL A 12 4.05 -4.98 0.27
N LEU A 13 4.38 -5.03 -1.02
CA LEU A 13 5.10 -6.15 -1.63
C LEU A 13 6.36 -5.64 -2.33
N GLU A 14 7.44 -6.40 -2.26
CA GLU A 14 8.60 -6.14 -3.13
C GLU A 14 8.25 -6.59 -4.56
N GLN A 15 8.70 -5.85 -5.57
CA GLN A 15 8.35 -6.10 -6.97
C GLN A 15 8.83 -7.49 -7.47
N ASP A 16 9.93 -7.99 -6.88
CA ASP A 16 10.49 -9.31 -7.18
C ASP A 16 9.96 -10.41 -6.24
N ASP A 17 9.08 -10.07 -5.30
CA ASP A 17 8.52 -11.04 -4.39
C ASP A 17 7.42 -11.87 -5.09
N PRO A 18 7.52 -13.21 -5.09
CA PRO A 18 6.52 -14.07 -5.71
C PRO A 18 5.22 -14.17 -4.91
N SER A 19 5.12 -13.52 -3.75
CA SER A 19 3.92 -13.57 -2.92
C SER A 19 2.78 -12.80 -3.55
N THR A 20 1.59 -13.35 -3.38
CA THR A 20 0.38 -12.66 -3.80
C THR A 20 0.00 -11.59 -2.77
N PRO A 21 -0.72 -10.53 -3.16
CA PRO A 21 -1.24 -9.54 -2.20
C PRO A 21 -2.10 -10.16 -1.09
N THR A 22 -2.66 -11.35 -1.33
CA THR A 22 -3.48 -12.09 -0.36
C THR A 22 -2.65 -12.79 0.72
N ASP A 23 -1.37 -13.06 0.47
CA ASP A 23 -0.42 -13.58 1.48
C ASP A 23 0.24 -12.45 2.28
N ALA A 24 0.18 -11.20 1.79
CA ALA A 24 0.72 -10.05 2.49
C ALA A 24 -0.16 -9.64 3.67
N ILE A 25 0.49 -9.10 4.71
CA ILE A 25 -0.21 -8.64 5.91
C ILE A 25 -0.95 -7.34 5.56
N PRO A 26 -2.28 -7.26 5.77
CA PRO A 26 -3.02 -6.02 5.61
C PRO A 26 -2.58 -5.01 6.66
N VAL A 27 -2.16 -3.84 6.23
CA VAL A 27 -1.69 -2.74 7.09
C VAL A 27 -2.46 -1.45 6.81
N SER A 28 -2.39 -0.52 7.76
CA SER A 28 -2.94 0.82 7.59
C SER A 28 -2.11 1.67 6.61
N PHE A 29 -2.66 2.82 6.19
CA PHE A 29 -1.93 3.73 5.30
C PHE A 29 -0.58 4.18 5.87
N GLU A 30 -0.53 4.59 7.15
CA GLU A 30 0.70 5.10 7.76
C GLU A 30 1.78 4.04 7.80
N GLU A 31 1.43 2.82 8.22
CA GLU A 31 2.33 1.67 8.24
C GLU A 31 2.81 1.30 6.84
N ALA A 32 1.89 1.23 5.86
CA ALA A 32 2.24 0.93 4.48
C ALA A 32 3.17 1.98 3.87
N PHE A 33 2.95 3.26 4.19
CA PHE A 33 3.76 4.36 3.69
C PHE A 33 5.17 4.32 4.29
N GLU A 34 5.29 4.15 5.61
CA GLU A 34 6.59 4.03 6.28
C GLU A 34 7.39 2.83 5.77
N GLU A 35 6.74 1.67 5.64
CA GLU A 35 7.41 0.46 5.17
C GLU A 35 7.86 0.57 3.71
N ALA A 36 6.97 1.06 2.83
CA ALA A 36 7.30 1.25 1.42
C ALA A 36 8.39 2.31 1.21
N GLU A 37 8.39 3.39 1.99
CA GLU A 37 9.45 4.41 1.96
C GLU A 37 10.79 3.80 2.41
N LYS A 38 10.81 3.05 3.51
CA LYS A 38 12.02 2.39 4.02
C LYS A 38 12.61 1.38 3.04
N LEU A 39 11.77 0.58 2.39
CA LEU A 39 12.19 -0.40 1.38
C LEU A 39 12.72 0.31 0.12
N THR A 40 12.03 1.34 -0.34
CA THR A 40 12.45 2.15 -1.50
C THR A 40 13.78 2.87 -1.22
N ALA A 41 13.93 3.45 -0.02
CA ALA A 41 15.19 4.08 0.42
C ALA A 41 16.34 3.07 0.53
N SER A 42 16.04 1.80 0.77
CA SER A 42 17.01 0.70 0.75
C SER A 42 17.34 0.18 -0.66
N GLY A 43 16.76 0.79 -1.71
CA GLY A 43 16.98 0.42 -3.11
C GLY A 43 16.16 -0.76 -3.59
N ARG A 44 15.17 -1.21 -2.80
CA ARG A 44 14.24 -2.27 -3.20
C ARG A 44 13.07 -1.67 -3.97
N ALA A 45 12.69 -2.29 -5.08
CA ALA A 45 11.49 -1.89 -5.81
C ALA A 45 10.26 -2.41 -5.06
N VAL A 46 9.32 -1.52 -4.74
CA VAL A 46 8.13 -1.83 -3.96
C VAL A 46 6.88 -1.54 -4.76
N HIS A 47 5.87 -2.38 -4.57
CA HIS A 47 4.53 -2.23 -5.11
C HIS A 47 3.52 -2.29 -3.96
N VAL A 48 2.75 -1.22 -3.79
CA VAL A 48 1.70 -1.16 -2.77
C VAL A 48 0.35 -1.49 -3.39
N PHE A 49 -0.31 -2.53 -2.89
CA PHE A 49 -1.69 -2.83 -3.26
C PHE A 49 -2.66 -2.19 -2.28
N TYR A 50 -3.79 -1.71 -2.79
CA TYR A 50 -4.82 -1.07 -1.96
C TYR A 50 -6.21 -1.61 -2.28
N THR A 51 -7.10 -1.53 -1.30
CA THR A 51 -8.52 -1.86 -1.44
C THR A 51 -9.33 -0.64 -1.90
N GLU A 52 -10.54 -0.82 -2.43
CA GLU A 52 -11.40 0.27 -2.96
C GLU A 52 -11.73 1.38 -1.95
N GLU A 53 -11.45 1.14 -0.67
CA GLU A 53 -11.60 2.10 0.42
C GLU A 53 -10.48 3.16 0.46
N ALA A 54 -9.38 2.96 -0.28
CA ALA A 54 -8.27 3.90 -0.35
C ALA A 54 -8.68 5.24 -0.99
N THR A 55 -8.32 6.32 -0.31
CA THR A 55 -8.62 7.67 -0.77
C THR A 55 -7.59 8.18 -1.78
N GLN A 56 -8.02 9.06 -2.69
CA GLN A 56 -7.12 9.71 -3.66
C GLN A 56 -5.95 10.46 -3.00
N MET A 57 -6.14 10.97 -1.77
CA MET A 57 -5.08 11.64 -1.02
C MET A 57 -3.97 10.66 -0.62
N GLN A 58 -4.33 9.45 -0.19
CA GLN A 58 -3.38 8.39 0.16
C GLN A 58 -2.63 7.90 -1.09
N LEU A 59 -3.33 7.72 -2.21
CA LEU A 59 -2.71 7.31 -3.48
C LEU A 59 -1.73 8.37 -4.01
N THR A 60 -2.10 9.65 -3.94
CA THR A 60 -1.22 10.76 -4.31
C THR A 60 0.06 10.74 -3.48
N ARG A 61 -0.04 10.51 -2.16
CA ARG A 61 1.13 10.44 -1.29
C ARG A 61 2.13 9.37 -1.70
N PHE A 62 1.66 8.17 -2.04
CA PHE A 62 2.54 7.13 -2.57
C PHE A 62 3.20 7.55 -3.89
N ALA A 63 2.44 8.16 -4.80
CA ALA A 63 2.98 8.63 -6.08
C ALA A 63 4.04 9.73 -5.90
N GLU A 64 3.87 10.66 -4.96
CA GLU A 64 4.86 11.69 -4.61
C GLU A 64 6.16 11.08 -4.06
N ALA A 65 6.07 9.98 -3.34
CA ALA A 65 7.21 9.20 -2.87
C ALA A 65 7.82 8.29 -3.97
N GLY A 66 7.27 8.29 -5.18
CA GLY A 66 7.71 7.43 -6.28
C GLY A 66 7.32 5.96 -6.12
N ILE A 67 6.39 5.66 -5.20
CA ILE A 67 5.93 4.30 -4.90
C ILE A 67 4.77 3.95 -5.83
N ARG A 68 4.86 2.79 -6.49
CA ARG A 68 3.80 2.30 -7.37
C ARG A 68 2.66 1.73 -6.56
N THR A 69 1.44 2.13 -6.92
CA THR A 69 0.21 1.63 -6.30
C THR A 69 -0.66 0.89 -7.30
N SER A 70 -1.40 -0.13 -6.86
CA SER A 70 -2.43 -0.78 -7.68
C SER A 70 -3.57 -1.33 -6.84
N LEU A 71 -4.75 -1.47 -7.44
CA LEU A 71 -5.86 -2.11 -6.76
C LEU A 71 -5.52 -3.58 -6.50
N ALA A 72 -5.72 -4.05 -5.27
CA ALA A 72 -5.56 -5.46 -4.93
C ALA A 72 -6.55 -6.30 -5.79
N PRO A 73 -6.12 -7.44 -6.36
CA PRO A 73 -7.02 -8.32 -7.08
C PRO A 73 -8.11 -8.80 -6.13
N GLN A 74 -9.35 -8.43 -6.44
CA GLN A 74 -10.53 -8.92 -5.73
C GLN A 74 -10.77 -10.34 -6.23
N GLY A 75 -10.35 -11.33 -5.43
CA GLY A 75 -10.52 -12.76 -5.74
C GLY A 75 -11.98 -13.16 -5.88
#